data_AF-A0A4P7L210-F1
#
_entry.id   AF-A0A4P7L210-F1
#
_cell.length_a   1.000
_cell.length_b   1.000
_cell.length_c   1.000
_cell.angle_alpha   90.00
_cell.angle_beta   90.00
_cell.angle_gamma   90.00
#
_symmetry.space_group_name_H-M   'P 1'
#
loop_
_entity.id
_entity.type
_entity.pdbx_description
1 polymer ?
#
loop_
_entity_poly.entity_id
_entity_poly.type
_entity_poly.pdbx_seq_one_letter_code
_entity_poly.pdbx_strand_id
1 'polypeptide(L)'
;MSFPMKKDFQPRPLKSLFERNKAWAEIMETTQLREIEIEVVTKMLACGTPMMGFREYCCENENCDHQKLVCFTCKGRGCPSCGKN
;
A
#
# COMPACT_ATOMS: atom_id res chain seq x y z
N MET A 1 5.57 13.43 -29.99
CA MET A 1 4.19 13.77 -29.59
C MET A 1 3.91 13.08 -28.27
N SER A 2 3.90 13.82 -27.17
CA SER A 2 3.64 13.29 -25.83
C SER A 2 2.13 13.30 -25.58
N PHE A 3 1.51 12.13 -25.65
CA PHE A 3 0.14 11.96 -25.16
C PHE A 3 0.13 12.13 -23.64
N PRO A 4 -0.71 12.99 -23.06
CA PRO A 4 -0.86 13.04 -21.62
C PRO A 4 -1.48 11.71 -21.17
N MET A 5 -0.71 10.92 -20.40
CA MET A 5 -1.25 9.76 -19.68
C MET A 5 -2.42 10.25 -18.83
N LYS A 6 -3.64 9.89 -19.21
CA LYS A 6 -4.81 10.03 -18.35
C LYS A 6 -4.45 9.33 -17.04
N LYS A 7 -4.53 10.03 -15.91
CA LYS A 7 -4.40 9.38 -14.60
C LYS A 7 -5.57 8.42 -14.48
N ASP A 8 -5.31 7.15 -14.72
CA ASP A 8 -6.28 6.08 -14.58
C ASP A 8 -6.89 6.15 -13.18
N PHE A 9 -8.18 5.83 -13.07
CA PHE A 9 -8.86 5.69 -11.79
C PHE A 9 -8.00 4.84 -10.84
N GLN A 10 -7.55 5.43 -9.73
CA GLN A 10 -6.72 4.74 -8.74
C GLN A 10 -7.63 4.19 -7.64
N PRO A 11 -7.91 2.88 -7.59
CA PRO A 11 -8.80 2.28 -6.59
C PRO A 11 -8.08 2.15 -5.24
N ARG A 12 -7.64 3.26 -4.65
CA ARG A 12 -7.13 3.35 -3.26
C ARG A 12 -7.43 4.73 -2.62
N PRO A 13 -8.69 5.23 -2.69
CA PRO A 13 -9.01 6.55 -2.18
C PRO A 13 -8.61 6.70 -0.70
N LEU A 14 -8.89 5.68 0.12
CA LEU A 14 -8.61 5.74 1.56
C LEU A 14 -7.11 5.77 1.88
N LYS A 15 -6.29 4.90 1.28
CA LYS A 15 -4.84 4.90 1.49
C LYS A 15 -4.21 6.24 1.10
N SER A 16 -4.61 6.77 -0.07
CA SER A 16 -4.11 8.07 -0.55
C SER A 16 -4.49 9.24 0.36
N LEU A 17 -5.63 9.15 1.04
CA LEU A 17 -6.11 10.21 1.94
C LEU A 17 -5.25 10.31 3.20
N PHE A 18 -4.84 9.17 3.76
CA PHE A 18 -3.96 9.11 4.94
C PHE A 18 -2.50 9.43 4.61
N GLU A 19 -2.03 9.13 3.40
CA GLU A 19 -0.65 9.44 2.96
C GLU A 19 -0.48 10.91 2.54
N ARG A 20 -1.55 11.54 2.03
CA ARG A 20 -1.50 12.92 1.54
C ARG A 20 -1.15 13.89 2.68
N ASN A 21 -0.21 14.79 2.41
CA ASN A 21 0.25 15.82 3.36
C ASN A 21 0.65 15.27 4.74
N LYS A 22 1.04 13.99 4.83
CA LYS A 22 1.32 13.31 6.11
C LYS A 22 0.13 13.31 7.08
N ALA A 23 -1.10 13.32 6.58
CA ALA A 23 -2.32 13.39 7.39
C ALA A 23 -2.36 12.32 8.50
N TRP A 24 -1.90 11.10 8.24
CA TRP A 24 -1.85 10.06 9.28
C TRP A 24 -0.92 10.41 10.45
N ALA A 25 0.25 11.00 10.17
CA ALA A 25 1.18 11.41 11.22
C ALA A 25 0.58 12.54 12.07
N GLU A 26 -0.07 13.51 11.45
CA GLU A 26 -0.77 14.59 12.15
C GLU A 26 -1.90 14.05 13.04
N ILE A 27 -2.69 13.08 12.55
CA ILE A 27 -3.76 12.45 13.34
C ILE A 27 -3.16 11.71 14.56
N MET A 28 -2.05 11.00 14.38
CA MET A 28 -1.35 10.30 15.47
C MET A 28 -0.86 11.26 16.56
N GLU A 29 -0.52 12.49 16.22
CA GLU A 29 -0.02 13.51 17.17
C GLU A 29 -1.14 14.33 17.82
N THR A 30 -2.23 14.58 17.11
CA THR A 30 -3.30 15.50 17.53
C THR A 30 -4.51 14.82 18.15
N THR A 31 -4.72 13.54 17.87
CA THR A 31 -5.94 12.81 18.24
C THR A 31 -5.62 11.62 19.13
N GLN A 32 -6.39 11.43 20.21
CA GLN A 32 -6.31 10.22 21.02
C GLN A 32 -7.02 9.06 20.30
N LEU A 33 -6.23 8.20 19.66
CA LEU A 33 -6.72 7.01 18.96
C LEU A 33 -6.65 5.77 19.85
N ARG A 34 -7.56 4.82 19.61
CA ARG A 34 -7.48 3.48 20.20
C ARG A 34 -6.38 2.68 19.50
N GLU A 35 -5.73 1.78 20.22
CA GLU A 35 -4.68 0.91 19.67
C GLU A 35 -5.14 0.17 18.40
N ILE A 36 -6.39 -0.31 18.37
CA ILE A 36 -6.94 -1.01 17.20
C ILE A 36 -7.09 -0.10 15.97
N GLU A 37 -7.39 1.18 16.14
CA GLU A 37 -7.48 2.13 15.01
C GLU A 37 -6.08 2.34 14.41
N ILE A 38 -5.09 2.54 15.29
CA ILE A 38 -3.69 2.69 14.90
C ILE A 38 -3.22 1.44 14.16
N GLU A 39 -3.50 0.26 14.70
CA GLU A 39 -3.11 -1.02 14.09
C GLU A 39 -3.73 -1.19 12.70
N VAL A 40 -5.04 -0.97 12.57
CA VAL A 40 -5.76 -1.17 11.31
C VAL A 40 -5.29 -0.21 10.23
N VAL A 41 -5.15 1.08 10.55
CA VAL A 41 -4.69 2.10 9.58
C VAL A 41 -3.22 1.85 9.22
N THR A 42 -2.35 1.55 10.20
CA THR A 42 -0.93 1.27 9.93
C THR A 42 -0.76 0.03 9.06
N LYS A 43 -1.49 -1.07 9.33
CA LYS A 43 -1.50 -2.27 8.48
C LYS A 43 -2.04 -1.99 7.08
N MET A 44 -3.09 -1.16 6.96
CA MET A 44 -3.62 -0.74 5.67
C MET A 44 -2.58 0.06 4.86
N LEU A 45 -1.88 1.01 5.49
CA LEU A 45 -0.85 1.83 4.85
C LEU A 45 0.36 0.98 4.42
N ALA A 46 0.78 0.02 5.24
CA ALA A 46 1.84 -0.93 4.90
C ALA A 46 1.42 -1.96 3.82
N CYS A 47 0.12 -2.14 3.58
CA CYS A 47 -0.36 -3.18 2.68
C CYS A 47 0.21 -3.05 1.25
N GLY A 48 0.82 -4.14 0.77
CA GLY A 48 1.41 -4.22 -0.57
C GLY A 48 2.75 -3.51 -0.70
N THR A 49 3.40 -3.14 0.41
CA THR A 49 4.78 -2.65 0.44
C THR A 49 5.72 -3.72 0.99
N PRO A 50 7.04 -3.58 0.80
CA PRO A 50 8.03 -4.52 1.35
C PRO A 50 7.98 -4.66 2.88
N MET A 51 7.38 -3.70 3.59
CA MET A 51 7.21 -3.76 5.05
C MET A 51 6.35 -4.94 5.52
N MET A 52 5.47 -5.44 4.65
CA MET A 52 4.65 -6.63 4.93
C MET A 52 5.40 -7.95 4.63
N GLY A 53 6.65 -7.87 4.17
CA GLY A 53 7.37 -8.96 3.56
C GLY A 53 7.10 -9.07 2.06
N PHE A 54 7.96 -9.79 1.35
CA PHE A 54 7.89 -9.94 -0.09
C PHE A 54 8.52 -11.26 -0.55
N ARG A 55 8.26 -11.62 -1.81
CA ARG A 55 9.02 -12.61 -2.56
C ARG A 55 9.63 -11.95 -3.77
N GLU A 56 10.87 -12.29 -4.05
CA GLU A 56 11.58 -11.88 -5.25
C GLU A 56 11.57 -13.03 -6.24
N TYR A 57 11.24 -12.72 -7.50
CA TYR A 57 11.23 -13.67 -8.60
C TYR A 57 12.17 -13.17 -9.68
N CYS A 58 13.12 -14.00 -10.08
CA CYS A 58 14.03 -13.73 -11.18
C CYS A 58 13.66 -14.60 -12.38
N CYS A 59 13.92 -14.11 -13.59
CA CYS A 59 13.79 -14.93 -14.78
C CYS A 59 14.81 -16.09 -14.75
N GLU A 60 14.39 -17.28 -15.21
CA GLU A 60 15.28 -18.45 -15.29
C GLU A 60 16.26 -18.38 -16.46
N ASN A 61 16.06 -17.47 -17.42
CA ASN A 61 16.97 -17.28 -18.54
C ASN A 61 18.21 -16.49 -18.12
N GLU A 62 19.39 -17.06 -18.33
CA GLU A 62 20.68 -16.48 -17.93
C GLU A 62 20.99 -15.12 -18.60
N ASN A 63 20.35 -14.79 -19.72
CA ASN A 63 20.51 -13.51 -20.42
C ASN A 63 19.40 -12.50 -20.11
N CYS A 64 18.66 -12.68 -19.01
CA CYS A 64 17.47 -11.89 -18.70
C CYS A 64 17.53 -11.32 -17.27
N ASP A 65 17.78 -10.02 -17.15
CA ASP A 65 17.86 -9.33 -15.85
C ASP A 65 16.48 -8.96 -15.26
N HIS A 66 15.40 -9.54 -15.78
CA HIS A 66 14.07 -9.26 -15.28
C HIS A 66 13.87 -9.88 -13.89
N GLN A 67 13.66 -9.01 -12.92
CA GLN A 67 13.27 -9.36 -11.56
C GLN A 67 11.95 -8.70 -11.20
N LYS A 68 11.16 -9.39 -10.38
CA LYS A 68 9.88 -8.89 -9.88
C LYS A 68 9.78 -9.09 -8.39
N LEU A 69 9.61 -7.97 -7.69
CA LEU A 69 9.27 -7.95 -6.27
C LEU A 69 7.76 -8.06 -6.09
N VAL A 70 7.31 -9.13 -5.44
CA VAL A 70 5.90 -9.34 -5.10
C VAL A 70 5.72 -9.16 -3.60
N CYS A 71 5.18 -8.01 -3.21
CA CYS A 71 4.93 -7.68 -1.80
C CYS A 71 3.67 -8.37 -1.27
N PHE A 72 3.71 -8.81 -0.02
CA PHE A 72 2.56 -9.42 0.64
C PHE A 72 1.49 -8.39 1.01
N THR A 73 0.26 -8.86 1.16
CA THR A 73 -0.88 -8.04 1.55
C THR A 73 -1.17 -8.18 3.04
N CYS A 74 -1.78 -7.16 3.64
CA CYS A 74 -2.06 -7.15 5.09
C CYS A 74 -3.17 -8.11 5.53
N LYS A 75 -3.99 -8.62 4.59
CA LYS A 75 -5.16 -9.51 4.84
C LYS A 75 -6.20 -8.92 5.81
N GLY A 76 -6.10 -7.64 6.18
CA GLY A 76 -6.99 -6.99 7.13
C GLY A 76 -8.31 -6.53 6.50
N ARG A 77 -9.41 -6.64 7.27
CA ARG A 77 -10.75 -6.22 6.83
C ARG A 77 -10.86 -4.70 6.59
N GLY A 78 -10.15 -3.89 7.36
CA GLY A 78 -10.13 -2.43 7.19
C GLY A 78 -9.31 -1.95 5.98
N CYS A 79 -8.62 -2.85 5.27
CA CYS A 79 -7.87 -2.49 4.07
C CYS A 79 -8.76 -2.61 2.84
N PRO A 80 -8.98 -1.54 2.05
CA PRO A 80 -9.84 -1.58 0.86
C PRO A 80 -9.30 -2.51 -0.23
N SER A 81 -8.00 -2.86 -0.19
CA SER A 81 -7.38 -3.80 -1.12
C SER A 81 -7.46 -5.27 -0.68
N CYS A 82 -7.86 -5.56 0.57
CA CYS A 82 -7.86 -6.91 1.13
C CYS A 82 -9.24 -7.35 1.66
N GLY A 83 -9.94 -6.45 2.35
CA GLY A 83 -11.28 -6.67 2.87
C GLY A 83 -12.29 -6.66 1.73
N LYS A 84 -12.42 -7.79 1.03
CA LYS A 84 -13.58 -8.05 0.18
C LYS A 84 -14.69 -8.63 1.07
N ASN A 85 -15.84 -7.97 1.07
CA ASN A 85 -17.10 -8.59 1.47
C ASN A 85 -17.64 -9.38 0.28
#